data_AF-A0A7Y5ZZC2-F1
#
_entry.id   AF-A0A7Y5ZZC2-F1
#
_cell.length_a   1.000
_cell.length_b   1.000
_cell.length_c   1.000
_cell.angle_alpha   90.00
_cell.angle_beta   90.00
_cell.angle_gamma   90.00
#
_symmetry.space_group_name_H-M   'P 1'
#
loop_
_entity.id
_entity.type
_entity.pdbx_description
1 polymer ?
#
loop_
_entity_poly.entity_id
_entity_poly.type
_entity_poly.pdbx_seq_one_letter_code
_entity_poly.pdbx_strand_id
1 'polypeptide(L)'
;MALGAQLSPTQTLVTFCLWAQRNGYSVGEMHGFATVHDVHTHGSWHFDSDGGFGKAADINKNGPDEREQLIAALDRAQELGLGVIYARDGVNGIAGQHKNHLHVDVGPFSHLGLDSFVPRGGGDVLTAALQRAVRTSDDQVWGADTDMRAEAVKAASNIMGVTFPFGIDFTQRVVGVADDGVWGNQSRAAHDRTTAAIQQAIGRPATGIWDQATIDAYHHARNLRNRAV
;
A
#
# COMPACT_ATOMS: atom_id res chain seq x y z
N MET A 1 14.06 2.22 -20.98
CA MET A 1 12.90 1.63 -20.28
C MET A 1 11.66 2.02 -21.04
N ALA A 2 10.79 1.07 -21.37
CA ALA A 2 9.67 1.33 -22.27
C ALA A 2 8.54 2.06 -21.53
N LEU A 3 8.15 3.21 -22.06
CA LEU A 3 6.88 3.88 -21.81
C LEU A 3 5.74 2.89 -22.04
N GLY A 4 5.14 2.42 -20.95
CA GLY A 4 4.00 1.50 -20.95
C GLY A 4 2.80 2.12 -20.25
N ALA A 5 1.67 1.42 -20.23
CA ALA A 5 0.54 1.85 -19.42
C ALA A 5 0.93 1.82 -17.93
N GLN A 6 0.61 2.88 -17.19
CA GLN A 6 0.71 2.88 -15.73
C GLN A 6 -0.28 1.85 -15.16
N LEU A 7 0.23 0.81 -14.49
CA LEU A 7 -0.59 -0.24 -13.86
C LEU A 7 -0.87 0.04 -12.38
N SER A 8 0.04 0.73 -11.70
CA SER A 8 -0.09 1.05 -10.28
C SER A 8 -0.17 2.57 -10.07
N PRO A 9 -0.94 3.06 -9.09
CA PRO A 9 -0.89 4.47 -8.71
C PRO A 9 0.53 4.88 -8.29
N THR A 10 0.92 6.12 -8.58
CA THR A 10 2.19 6.69 -8.08
C THR A 10 2.28 6.61 -6.56
N GLN A 11 1.13 6.73 -5.87
CA GLN A 11 1.05 6.59 -4.43
C GLN A 11 1.47 5.20 -3.92
N THR A 12 1.27 4.14 -4.72
CA THR A 12 1.77 2.79 -4.38
C THR A 12 3.30 2.77 -4.36
N LEU A 13 3.95 3.41 -5.33
CA LEU A 13 5.40 3.55 -5.36
C LEU A 13 5.90 4.40 -4.17
N VAL A 14 5.23 5.52 -3.87
CA VAL A 14 5.55 6.35 -2.69
C VAL A 14 5.45 5.52 -1.40
N THR A 15 4.40 4.71 -1.25
CA THR A 15 4.20 3.82 -0.10
C THR A 15 5.34 2.81 0.02
N PHE A 16 5.74 2.23 -1.11
CA PHE A 16 6.89 1.33 -1.18
C PHE A 16 8.20 2.03 -0.80
N CYS A 17 8.46 3.23 -1.31
CA CYS A 17 9.66 4.00 -0.99
C CYS A 17 9.75 4.39 0.49
N LEU A 18 8.62 4.80 1.09
CA LEU A 18 8.54 5.06 2.53
C LEU A 18 8.80 3.79 3.34
N TRP A 19 8.25 2.65 2.90
CA TRP A 19 8.56 1.35 3.51
C TRP A 19 10.05 1.05 3.37
N ALA A 20 10.65 1.24 2.19
CA ALA A 20 12.07 0.96 1.95
C ALA A 20 12.96 1.78 2.89
N GLN A 21 12.73 3.09 3.01
CA GLN A 21 13.47 3.95 3.95
C GLN A 21 13.36 3.46 5.41
N ARG A 22 12.16 3.05 5.84
CA ARG A 22 11.95 2.53 7.21
C ARG A 22 12.66 1.21 7.47
N ASN A 23 12.92 0.41 6.43
CA ASN A 23 13.67 -0.85 6.51
C ASN A 23 15.16 -0.66 6.19
N GLY A 24 15.64 0.58 6.28
CA GLY A 24 17.05 0.93 6.14
C GLY A 24 17.58 0.80 4.72
N TYR A 25 16.72 0.87 3.71
CA TYR A 25 17.13 1.04 2.32
C TYR A 25 17.21 2.54 1.99
N SER A 26 18.06 2.93 1.04
CA SER A 26 18.00 4.26 0.45
C SER A 26 17.13 4.24 -0.81
N VAL A 27 16.38 5.32 -1.01
CA VAL A 27 15.59 5.58 -2.21
C VAL A 27 16.35 6.61 -3.03
N GLY A 28 16.78 6.22 -4.21
CA GLY A 28 17.45 7.05 -5.20
C GLY A 28 16.55 7.34 -6.40
N GLU A 29 16.92 8.37 -7.15
CA GLU A 29 16.40 8.67 -8.49
C GLU A 29 14.87 8.80 -8.59
N MET A 30 14.20 9.29 -7.53
CA MET A 30 12.76 9.52 -7.54
C MET A 30 12.46 10.95 -7.10
N HIS A 31 11.81 11.73 -7.95
CA HIS A 31 11.27 13.04 -7.57
C HIS A 31 10.46 12.93 -6.26
N GLY A 32 10.73 13.83 -5.31
CA GLY A 32 10.13 13.82 -3.96
C GLY A 32 10.92 13.03 -2.91
N PHE A 33 11.88 12.17 -3.30
CA PHE A 33 12.76 11.44 -2.39
C PHE A 33 14.24 11.75 -2.61
N ALA A 34 14.67 11.86 -3.87
CA ALA A 34 16.06 12.09 -4.26
C ALA A 34 16.17 12.80 -5.61
N THR A 35 17.35 13.34 -5.91
CA THR A 35 17.65 13.89 -7.23
C THR A 35 17.64 12.78 -8.28
N VAL A 36 17.03 13.05 -9.43
CA VAL A 36 17.09 12.20 -10.61
C VAL A 36 18.31 12.62 -11.43
N HIS A 37 19.21 11.69 -11.73
CA HIS A 37 20.40 12.01 -12.54
C HIS A 37 20.08 12.05 -14.03
N ASP A 38 20.82 12.87 -14.78
CA ASP A 38 20.65 13.09 -16.22
C ASP A 38 21.10 11.90 -17.11
N VAL A 39 21.26 10.71 -16.53
CA VAL A 39 21.61 9.48 -17.25
C VAL A 39 20.41 8.82 -17.92
N HIS A 40 19.20 9.24 -17.54
CA HIS A 40 17.96 8.72 -18.08
C HIS A 40 17.63 9.33 -19.44
N THR A 41 16.90 8.58 -20.26
CA THR A 41 16.40 9.07 -21.55
C THR A 41 15.10 9.85 -21.38
N HIS A 42 14.82 10.77 -22.30
CA HIS A 42 13.55 11.51 -22.33
C HIS A 42 12.36 10.52 -22.40
N GLY A 43 11.37 10.68 -21.50
CA GLY A 43 10.28 9.72 -21.32
C GLY A 43 10.59 8.55 -20.37
N SER A 44 11.69 8.62 -19.60
CA SER A 44 11.90 7.70 -18.48
C SER A 44 10.89 7.99 -17.36
N TRP A 45 10.37 6.94 -16.72
CA TRP A 45 9.52 7.06 -15.53
C TRP A 45 10.21 7.77 -14.36
N HIS A 46 11.54 7.84 -14.33
CA HIS A 46 12.28 8.64 -13.35
C HIS A 46 12.04 10.15 -13.52
N PHE A 47 11.84 10.63 -14.75
CA PHE A 47 11.55 12.04 -15.02
C PHE A 47 10.06 12.36 -14.98
N ASP A 48 9.20 11.36 -15.18
CA ASP A 48 7.76 11.53 -15.05
C ASP A 48 7.37 11.66 -13.58
N SER A 49 6.42 12.54 -13.31
CA SER A 49 5.87 12.71 -11.96
C SER A 49 4.36 12.85 -11.98
N ASP A 50 3.75 12.49 -10.85
CA ASP A 50 2.35 12.72 -10.55
C ASP A 50 2.24 13.16 -9.09
N GLY A 51 1.49 14.23 -8.83
CA GLY A 51 1.40 14.82 -7.49
C GLY A 51 2.74 15.27 -6.88
N GLY A 52 3.75 15.54 -7.70
CA GLY A 52 5.11 15.92 -7.25
C GLY A 52 6.04 14.75 -6.91
N PHE A 53 5.59 13.51 -7.10
CA PHE A 53 6.38 12.30 -6.89
C PHE A 53 6.73 11.61 -8.20
N GLY A 54 7.95 11.05 -8.28
CA GLY A 54 8.43 10.32 -9.45
C GLY A 54 7.67 9.00 -9.67
N LYS A 55 7.71 8.48 -10.89
CA LYS A 55 7.04 7.22 -11.28
C LYS A 55 7.97 6.00 -11.35
N ALA A 56 9.25 6.21 -11.06
CA ALA A 56 10.23 5.17 -10.81
C ALA A 56 11.18 5.57 -9.68
N ALA A 57 11.81 4.58 -9.06
CA ALA A 57 12.76 4.75 -7.98
C ALA A 57 13.80 3.62 -7.98
N ASP A 58 15.01 3.95 -7.54
CA ASP A 58 16.06 2.97 -7.31
C ASP A 58 16.23 2.70 -5.82
N ILE A 59 16.12 1.44 -5.42
CA ILE A 59 16.29 1.02 -4.02
C ILE A 59 17.67 0.40 -3.84
N ASN A 60 18.37 0.89 -2.82
CA ASN A 60 19.76 0.55 -2.55
C ASN A 60 19.97 0.21 -1.07
N LYS A 61 21.04 -0.54 -0.76
CA LYS A 61 21.55 -0.85 0.58
C LYS A 61 22.98 -0.32 0.81
N ASN A 62 23.56 0.31 -0.21
CA ASN A 62 24.88 0.93 -0.29
C ASN A 62 26.06 -0.02 0.01
N GLY A 63 25.99 -1.27 -0.47
CA GLY A 63 27.02 -2.31 -0.32
C GLY A 63 27.53 -2.87 -1.66
N PRO A 64 28.70 -3.55 -1.69
CA PRO A 64 29.31 -4.05 -2.93
C PRO A 64 28.56 -5.25 -3.56
N ASP A 65 27.76 -5.99 -2.78
CA ASP A 65 26.92 -7.10 -3.23
C ASP A 65 25.53 -7.01 -2.55
N GLU A 66 24.64 -6.23 -3.14
CA GLU A 66 23.30 -5.98 -2.59
C GLU A 66 22.28 -7.05 -2.99
N ARG A 67 22.69 -8.05 -3.80
CA ARG A 67 21.79 -9.04 -4.43
C ARG A 67 20.82 -9.68 -3.43
N GLU A 68 21.37 -10.19 -2.33
CA GLU A 68 20.59 -10.85 -1.28
C GLU A 68 19.86 -9.85 -0.38
N GLN A 69 20.41 -8.64 -0.22
CA GLN A 69 19.90 -7.64 0.72
C GLN A 69 18.62 -6.96 0.21
N LEU A 70 18.42 -6.93 -1.11
CA LEU A 70 17.25 -6.33 -1.75
C LEU A 70 16.11 -7.32 -2.01
N ILE A 71 16.26 -8.61 -1.67
CA ILE A 71 15.20 -9.62 -1.89
C ILE A 71 13.91 -9.26 -1.18
N ALA A 72 13.97 -8.82 0.08
CA ALA A 72 12.77 -8.38 0.80
C ALA A 72 12.10 -7.15 0.15
N ALA A 73 12.89 -6.24 -0.42
CA ALA A 73 12.37 -5.09 -1.16
C ALA A 73 11.74 -5.51 -2.50
N LEU A 74 12.34 -6.46 -3.21
CA LEU A 74 11.79 -7.06 -4.42
C LEU A 74 10.44 -7.71 -4.14
N ASP A 75 10.36 -8.60 -3.15
CA ASP A 75 9.13 -9.31 -2.80
C ASP A 75 8.02 -8.31 -2.46
N ARG A 76 8.36 -7.27 -1.69
CA ARG A 76 7.40 -6.22 -1.33
C ARG A 76 6.92 -5.41 -2.54
N ALA A 77 7.80 -5.06 -3.47
CA ALA A 77 7.42 -4.36 -4.69
C ALA A 77 6.48 -5.21 -5.55
N GLN A 78 6.77 -6.51 -5.69
CA GLN A 78 5.93 -7.46 -6.43
C GLN A 78 4.56 -7.69 -5.77
N GLU A 79 4.50 -7.73 -4.44
CA GLU A 79 3.24 -7.78 -3.68
C GLU A 79 2.35 -6.58 -3.98
N LEU A 80 2.95 -5.39 -4.08
CA LEU A 80 2.28 -4.15 -4.43
C LEU A 80 2.01 -4.02 -5.94
N GLY A 81 2.36 -5.02 -6.74
CA GLY A 81 2.12 -5.01 -8.18
C GLY A 81 2.91 -3.92 -8.91
N LEU A 82 4.07 -3.52 -8.40
CA LEU A 82 5.00 -2.61 -9.06
C LEU A 82 5.85 -3.34 -10.11
N GLY A 83 6.26 -2.63 -11.15
CA GLY A 83 7.28 -3.06 -12.10
C GLY A 83 8.63 -3.13 -11.41
N VAL A 84 9.42 -4.16 -11.71
CA VAL A 84 10.71 -4.37 -11.05
C VAL A 84 11.75 -4.90 -12.04
N ILE A 85 12.88 -4.20 -12.14
CA ILE A 85 14.04 -4.64 -12.91
C ILE A 85 15.18 -4.91 -11.94
N TYR A 86 15.63 -6.17 -11.91
CA TYR A 86 16.70 -6.57 -11.01
C TYR A 86 17.47 -7.78 -11.52
N ALA A 87 18.78 -7.80 -11.33
CA ALA A 87 19.59 -8.95 -11.69
C ALA A 87 19.44 -10.12 -10.70
N ARG A 88 18.26 -10.51 -10.22
CA ARG A 88 18.12 -11.57 -9.20
C ARG A 88 18.70 -12.90 -9.67
N ASP A 89 18.26 -13.35 -10.84
CA ASP A 89 18.50 -14.70 -11.38
C ASP A 89 19.57 -14.72 -12.47
N GLY A 90 20.13 -13.56 -12.81
CA GLY A 90 21.08 -13.44 -13.91
C GLY A 90 21.21 -11.99 -14.37
N VAL A 91 22.08 -11.77 -15.35
CA VAL A 91 22.37 -10.44 -15.90
C VAL A 91 21.90 -10.28 -17.35
N ASN A 92 21.00 -11.15 -17.81
CA ASN A 92 20.54 -11.09 -19.19
C ASN A 92 19.66 -9.84 -19.39
N GLY A 93 19.77 -9.26 -20.58
CA GLY A 93 18.99 -8.08 -20.96
C GLY A 93 19.22 -6.89 -20.03
N ILE A 94 18.15 -6.15 -19.76
CA ILE A 94 18.19 -4.89 -19.01
C ILE A 94 18.51 -5.07 -17.52
N ALA A 95 18.26 -6.27 -16.97
CA ALA A 95 18.67 -6.58 -15.60
C ALA A 95 20.19 -6.52 -15.41
N GLY A 96 20.98 -6.71 -16.48
CA GLY A 96 22.43 -6.56 -16.43
C GLY A 96 22.92 -5.16 -16.04
N GLN A 97 22.08 -4.12 -16.11
CA GLN A 97 22.39 -2.77 -15.62
C GLN A 97 21.93 -2.53 -14.18
N HIS A 98 21.15 -3.45 -13.61
CA HIS A 98 20.50 -3.34 -12.30
C HIS A 98 21.02 -4.44 -11.36
N LYS A 99 22.34 -4.51 -11.21
CA LYS A 99 23.02 -5.56 -10.40
C LYS A 99 23.12 -5.21 -8.92
N ASN A 100 23.26 -3.93 -8.64
CA ASN A 100 23.57 -3.37 -7.33
C ASN A 100 22.43 -2.52 -6.77
N HIS A 101 21.32 -2.39 -7.47
CA HIS A 101 20.13 -1.67 -7.03
C HIS A 101 18.90 -2.29 -7.65
N LEU A 102 17.76 -2.11 -6.98
CA LEU A 102 16.46 -2.55 -7.44
C LEU A 102 15.74 -1.36 -8.08
N HIS A 103 15.56 -1.39 -9.40
CA HIS A 103 14.71 -0.42 -10.06
C HIS A 103 13.25 -0.83 -9.91
N VAL A 104 12.41 0.09 -9.44
CA VAL A 104 10.98 -0.14 -9.22
C VAL A 104 10.17 0.98 -9.85
N ASP A 105 9.13 0.62 -10.61
CA ASP A 105 8.29 1.58 -11.32
C ASP A 105 6.79 1.21 -11.25
N VAL A 106 5.94 2.12 -11.72
CA VAL A 106 4.48 1.96 -11.75
C VAL A 106 3.96 1.28 -13.03
N GLY A 107 4.87 0.84 -13.90
CA GLY A 107 4.61 0.37 -15.24
C GLY A 107 4.32 -1.13 -15.34
N PRO A 108 4.18 -1.64 -16.58
CA PRO A 108 3.71 -3.00 -16.83
C PRO A 108 4.83 -4.01 -17.00
N PHE A 109 6.08 -3.66 -16.66
CA PHE A 109 7.23 -4.44 -17.04
C PHE A 109 8.11 -4.79 -15.84
N SER A 110 8.39 -6.09 -15.70
CA SER A 110 9.40 -6.60 -14.76
C SER A 110 10.36 -7.56 -15.45
N HIS A 111 11.62 -7.55 -15.02
CA HIS A 111 12.65 -8.45 -15.53
C HIS A 111 13.65 -8.82 -14.42
N LEU A 112 13.74 -10.10 -14.07
CA LEU A 112 14.55 -10.59 -12.94
C LEU A 112 15.86 -11.27 -13.34
N GLY A 113 16.23 -11.18 -14.63
CA GLY A 113 17.52 -11.62 -15.16
C GLY A 113 17.42 -12.86 -16.03
N LEU A 114 16.50 -13.78 -15.73
CA LEU A 114 16.15 -14.89 -16.63
C LEU A 114 14.79 -14.65 -17.28
N ASP A 115 13.79 -14.28 -16.48
CA ASP A 115 12.41 -14.13 -16.93
C ASP A 115 11.93 -12.67 -16.88
N SER A 116 10.99 -12.37 -17.78
CA SER A 116 10.19 -11.15 -17.78
C SER A 116 8.74 -11.49 -17.48
N PHE A 117 8.03 -10.61 -16.77
CA PHE A 117 6.61 -10.76 -16.50
C PHE A 117 5.92 -9.40 -16.39
N VAL A 118 4.59 -9.43 -16.47
CA VAL A 118 3.74 -8.24 -16.27
C VAL A 118 3.31 -8.21 -14.80
N PRO A 119 3.60 -7.13 -14.05
CA PRO A 119 3.09 -6.94 -12.69
C PRO A 119 1.57 -6.97 -12.65
N ARG A 120 1.01 -7.36 -11.51
CA ARG A 120 -0.45 -7.36 -11.31
C ARG A 120 -1.06 -5.95 -11.37
N GLY A 121 -0.29 -4.91 -11.07
CA GLY A 121 -0.80 -3.55 -10.92
C GLY A 121 -1.68 -3.38 -9.67
N GLY A 122 -2.23 -2.18 -9.50
CA GLY A 122 -3.32 -1.91 -8.55
C GLY A 122 -2.93 -1.67 -7.08
N GLY A 123 -1.70 -1.98 -6.65
CA GLY A 123 -1.18 -1.67 -5.31
C GLY A 123 -1.82 -2.42 -4.14
N ASP A 124 -1.89 -1.81 -2.95
CA ASP A 124 -2.44 -2.46 -1.74
C ASP A 124 -3.98 -2.44 -1.77
N VAL A 125 -4.53 -3.37 -2.56
CA VAL A 125 -5.98 -3.51 -2.79
C VAL A 125 -6.77 -3.73 -1.50
N LEU A 126 -6.17 -4.35 -0.48
CA LEU A 126 -6.81 -4.54 0.82
C LEU A 126 -6.93 -3.21 1.55
N THR A 127 -5.87 -2.39 1.56
CA THR A 127 -5.93 -1.06 2.16
C THR A 127 -6.96 -0.19 1.45
N ALA A 128 -6.98 -0.19 0.10
CA ALA A 128 -8.03 0.50 -0.65
C ALA A 128 -9.44 -0.01 -0.30
N ALA A 129 -9.65 -1.32 -0.18
CA ALA A 129 -10.95 -1.89 0.17
C ALA A 129 -11.38 -1.48 1.59
N LEU A 130 -10.44 -1.50 2.55
CA LEU A 130 -10.69 -1.03 3.91
C LEU A 130 -11.06 0.46 3.91
N GLN A 131 -10.30 1.30 3.21
CA GLN A 131 -10.54 2.74 3.11
C GLN A 131 -11.92 3.07 2.56
N ARG A 132 -12.36 2.35 1.52
CA ARG A 132 -13.72 2.47 0.99
C ARG A 132 -14.77 2.01 2.00
N ALA A 133 -14.53 0.92 2.74
CA ALA A 133 -15.45 0.45 3.78
C ALA A 133 -15.68 1.51 4.86
N VAL A 134 -14.62 2.22 5.28
CA VAL A 134 -14.67 3.26 6.32
C VAL A 134 -14.79 4.69 5.77
N ARG A 135 -15.07 4.82 4.47
CA ARG A 135 -15.36 6.09 3.75
C ARG A 135 -14.26 7.13 3.91
N THR A 136 -13.01 6.72 3.73
CA THR A 136 -11.87 7.63 3.51
C THR A 136 -11.37 7.53 2.07
N SER A 137 -10.42 8.40 1.73
CA SER A 137 -9.72 8.40 0.44
C SER A 137 -8.98 7.07 0.27
N ASP A 138 -9.10 6.47 -0.91
CA ASP A 138 -8.49 5.19 -1.26
C ASP A 138 -7.06 5.38 -1.78
N ASP A 139 -6.22 6.04 -0.99
CA ASP A 139 -4.82 6.32 -1.31
C ASP A 139 -3.90 5.10 -1.15
N GLN A 140 -4.44 3.97 -0.69
CA GLN A 140 -3.71 2.71 -0.44
C GLN A 140 -2.65 2.79 0.66
N VAL A 141 -2.63 3.88 1.42
CA VAL A 141 -1.79 4.07 2.59
C VAL A 141 -2.63 3.83 3.83
N TRP A 142 -2.27 2.80 4.60
CA TRP A 142 -2.93 2.57 5.90
C TRP A 142 -2.33 3.50 6.96
N GLY A 143 -2.72 4.78 6.86
CA GLY A 143 -2.29 5.87 7.73
C GLY A 143 -3.24 6.16 8.89
N ALA A 144 -3.00 7.28 9.56
CA ALA A 144 -3.72 7.68 10.79
C ALA A 144 -5.22 7.89 10.57
N ASP A 145 -5.65 8.42 9.43
CA ASP A 145 -7.09 8.60 9.15
C ASP A 145 -7.80 7.25 8.96
N THR A 146 -7.16 6.30 8.25
CA THR A 146 -7.65 4.92 8.12
C THR A 146 -7.75 4.25 9.49
N ASP A 147 -6.73 4.39 10.34
CA ASP A 147 -6.73 3.85 11.72
C ASP A 147 -7.85 4.47 12.56
N MET A 148 -7.99 5.80 12.56
CA MET A 148 -9.02 6.52 13.32
C MET A 148 -10.43 6.08 12.94
N ARG A 149 -10.72 5.93 11.65
CA ARG A 149 -12.05 5.53 11.17
C ARG A 149 -12.34 4.06 11.43
N ALA A 150 -11.36 3.18 11.23
CA ALA A 150 -11.51 1.77 11.57
C ALA A 150 -11.73 1.58 13.09
N GLU A 151 -11.02 2.34 13.93
CA GLU A 151 -11.21 2.32 15.37
C GLU A 151 -12.60 2.84 15.78
N ALA A 152 -13.15 3.86 15.09
CA ALA A 152 -14.51 4.32 15.33
C ALA A 152 -15.56 3.20 15.10
N VAL A 153 -15.39 2.38 14.06
CA VAL A 153 -16.25 1.21 13.81
C VAL A 153 -16.01 0.13 14.87
N LYS A 154 -14.75 -0.20 15.17
CA LYS A 154 -14.40 -1.20 16.17
C LYS A 154 -14.98 -0.86 17.55
N ALA A 155 -14.77 0.36 18.03
CA ALA A 155 -15.20 0.83 19.35
C ALA A 155 -16.74 0.83 19.49
N ALA A 156 -17.47 1.10 18.41
CA ALA A 156 -18.93 1.06 18.39
C ALA A 156 -19.53 -0.36 18.42
N SER A 157 -18.70 -1.41 18.36
CA SER A 157 -19.16 -2.79 18.43
C SER A 157 -19.51 -3.24 19.86
N ASN A 158 -20.35 -4.28 19.96
CA ASN A 158 -20.77 -4.83 21.26
C ASN A 158 -19.60 -5.41 22.07
N ILE A 159 -18.62 -6.05 21.42
CA ILE A 159 -17.47 -6.64 22.12
C ILE A 159 -16.58 -5.57 22.77
N MET A 160 -16.60 -4.35 22.22
CA MET A 160 -15.87 -3.19 22.75
C MET A 160 -16.74 -2.32 23.68
N GLY A 161 -17.98 -2.74 23.98
CA GLY A 161 -18.87 -2.04 24.90
C GLY A 161 -19.63 -0.84 24.32
N VAL A 162 -19.71 -0.71 22.98
CA VAL A 162 -20.44 0.36 22.27
C VAL A 162 -20.02 1.75 22.73
N THR A 163 -18.79 2.13 22.37
CA THR A 163 -18.18 3.42 22.71
C THR A 163 -17.89 4.27 21.48
N PHE A 164 -17.77 5.59 21.67
CA PHE A 164 -17.59 6.56 20.59
C PHE A 164 -16.41 7.49 20.90
N PRO A 165 -15.16 7.00 20.80
CA PRO A 165 -13.97 7.77 21.19
C PRO A 165 -13.80 9.07 20.41
N PHE A 166 -14.40 9.18 19.22
CA PHE A 166 -14.36 10.35 18.35
C PHE A 166 -15.73 11.06 18.20
N GLY A 167 -16.72 10.67 19.00
CA GLY A 167 -18.10 11.17 18.89
C GLY A 167 -19.02 10.30 18.03
N ILE A 168 -20.32 10.32 18.34
CA ILE A 168 -21.35 9.54 17.62
C ILE A 168 -21.49 10.03 16.18
N ASP A 169 -21.48 11.35 15.98
CA ASP A 169 -21.58 12.01 14.69
C ASP A 169 -20.44 11.59 13.75
N PHE A 170 -19.20 11.49 14.27
CA PHE A 170 -18.06 10.98 13.53
C PHE A 170 -18.27 9.52 13.10
N THR A 171 -18.64 8.64 14.04
CA THR A 171 -18.90 7.23 13.72
C THR A 171 -20.05 7.10 12.71
N GLN A 172 -21.08 7.93 12.79
CA GLN A 172 -22.19 7.98 11.82
C GLN A 172 -21.70 8.33 10.41
N ARG A 173 -20.83 9.34 10.25
CA ARG A 173 -20.20 9.66 8.97
C ARG A 173 -19.36 8.49 8.44
N VAL A 174 -18.61 7.82 9.30
CA VAL A 174 -17.80 6.64 8.92
C VAL A 174 -18.65 5.49 8.41
N VAL A 175 -19.76 5.17 9.09
CA VAL A 175 -20.67 4.08 8.68
C VAL A 175 -21.68 4.49 7.61
N GLY A 176 -21.71 5.77 7.24
CA GLY A 176 -22.48 6.32 6.12
C GLY A 176 -23.96 6.51 6.40
N VAL A 177 -24.29 7.05 7.56
CA VAL A 177 -25.65 7.50 7.91
C VAL A 177 -25.63 8.99 8.24
N ALA A 178 -26.81 9.60 8.34
CA ALA A 178 -26.92 10.98 8.81
C ALA A 178 -26.33 11.11 10.23
N ASP A 179 -25.62 12.19 10.48
CA ASP A 179 -24.91 12.47 11.73
C ASP A 179 -25.78 13.28 12.70
N ASP A 180 -26.92 12.70 13.08
CA ASP A 180 -27.88 13.29 14.04
C ASP A 180 -27.42 13.21 15.51
N GLY A 181 -26.25 12.61 15.77
CA GLY A 181 -25.68 12.45 17.11
C GLY A 181 -26.34 11.36 17.94
N VAL A 182 -27.27 10.57 17.37
CA VAL A 182 -28.00 9.51 18.08
C VAL A 182 -27.60 8.14 17.53
N TRP A 183 -27.04 7.28 18.39
CA TRP A 183 -26.73 5.89 18.00
C TRP A 183 -27.98 5.01 18.01
N GLY A 184 -28.82 5.19 16.99
CA GLY A 184 -30.09 4.48 16.80
C GLY A 184 -29.98 3.20 15.97
N ASN A 185 -31.14 2.65 15.60
CA ASN A 185 -31.22 1.39 14.83
C ASN A 185 -30.60 1.50 13.44
N GLN A 186 -30.73 2.66 12.79
CA GLN A 186 -30.12 2.90 11.48
C GLN A 186 -28.58 2.88 11.58
N SER A 187 -28.03 3.53 12.61
CA SER A 187 -26.58 3.56 12.86
C SER A 187 -26.03 2.17 13.17
N ARG A 188 -26.73 1.38 13.99
CA ARG A 188 -26.40 -0.04 14.26
C ARG A 188 -26.40 -0.89 12.99
N ALA A 189 -27.46 -0.81 12.17
CA ALA A 189 -27.52 -1.57 10.93
C ALA A 189 -26.44 -1.14 9.92
N ALA A 190 -26.06 0.14 9.91
CA ALA A 190 -24.96 0.64 9.08
C ALA A 190 -23.58 0.22 9.60
N HIS A 191 -23.42 0.14 10.92
CA HIS A 191 -22.25 -0.42 11.56
C HIS A 191 -22.05 -1.89 11.19
N ASP A 192 -23.10 -2.72 11.23
CA ASP A 192 -23.01 -4.13 10.85
C ASP A 192 -22.58 -4.29 9.37
N ARG A 193 -23.18 -3.50 8.47
CA ARG A 193 -22.78 -3.49 7.04
C ARG A 193 -21.34 -3.02 6.84
N THR A 194 -20.91 -2.02 7.59
CA THR A 194 -19.53 -1.50 7.52
C THR A 194 -18.54 -2.53 8.06
N THR A 195 -18.88 -3.21 9.16
CA THR A 195 -18.10 -4.31 9.71
C THR A 195 -17.99 -5.47 8.71
N ALA A 196 -19.08 -5.83 8.05
CA ALA A 196 -19.10 -6.85 7.00
C ALA A 196 -18.17 -6.49 5.82
N ALA A 197 -18.16 -5.22 5.40
CA ALA A 197 -17.25 -4.73 4.35
C ALA A 197 -15.78 -4.75 4.80
N ILE A 198 -15.48 -4.37 6.04
CA ILE A 198 -14.13 -4.47 6.62
C ILE A 198 -13.67 -5.93 6.63
N GLN A 199 -14.53 -6.86 7.07
CA GLN A 199 -14.24 -8.29 7.08
C GLN A 199 -13.90 -8.79 5.68
N GLN A 200 -14.68 -8.43 4.66
CA GLN A 200 -14.37 -8.79 3.27
C GLN A 200 -13.01 -8.25 2.83
N ALA A 201 -12.70 -6.99 3.15
CA ALA A 201 -11.41 -6.37 2.81
C ALA A 201 -10.23 -7.18 3.38
N ILE A 202 -10.33 -7.62 4.65
CA ILE A 202 -9.28 -8.41 5.31
C ILE A 202 -9.40 -9.93 5.08
N GLY A 203 -10.19 -10.38 4.10
CA GLY A 203 -10.28 -11.78 3.69
C GLY A 203 -11.06 -12.68 4.68
N ARG A 204 -12.03 -12.11 5.39
CA ARG A 204 -12.87 -12.80 6.39
C ARG A 204 -14.33 -12.91 5.92
N PRO A 205 -15.09 -13.91 6.41
CA PRO A 205 -16.53 -13.98 6.19
C PRO A 205 -17.25 -12.71 6.68
N ALA A 206 -18.19 -12.23 5.88
CA ALA A 206 -18.92 -10.99 6.11
C ALA A 206 -20.09 -11.18 7.09
N THR A 207 -19.78 -11.43 8.36
CA THR A 207 -20.81 -11.67 9.41
C THR A 207 -21.46 -10.37 9.89
N GLY A 208 -20.79 -9.23 9.71
CA GLY A 208 -21.22 -7.94 10.25
C GLY A 208 -20.98 -7.79 11.76
N ILE A 209 -20.41 -8.81 12.40
CA ILE A 209 -20.15 -8.83 13.84
C ILE A 209 -18.66 -8.65 14.07
N TRP A 210 -18.30 -7.66 14.87
CA TRP A 210 -16.91 -7.50 15.33
C TRP A 210 -16.63 -8.53 16.42
N ASP A 211 -15.90 -9.59 16.08
CA ASP A 211 -15.50 -10.67 16.98
C ASP A 211 -13.99 -10.71 17.20
N GLN A 212 -13.52 -11.59 18.09
CA GLN A 212 -12.09 -11.72 18.37
C GLN A 212 -11.29 -12.10 17.12
N ALA A 213 -11.84 -12.97 16.26
CA ALA A 213 -11.15 -13.37 15.04
C ALA A 213 -10.99 -12.21 14.04
N THR A 214 -11.97 -11.30 13.96
CA THR A 214 -11.90 -10.06 13.19
C THR A 214 -10.86 -9.11 13.77
N ILE A 215 -10.77 -9.00 15.11
CA ILE A 215 -9.74 -8.21 15.81
C ILE A 215 -8.34 -8.72 15.45
N ASP A 216 -8.12 -10.03 15.57
CA ASP A 216 -6.80 -10.63 15.30
C ASP A 216 -6.39 -10.46 13.84
N ALA A 217 -7.32 -10.70 12.90
CA ALA A 217 -7.09 -10.51 11.47
C ALA A 217 -6.81 -9.03 11.12
N TYR A 218 -7.56 -8.09 11.71
CA TYR A 218 -7.34 -6.66 11.55
C TYR A 218 -5.94 -6.25 12.04
N HIS A 219 -5.55 -6.68 13.25
CA HIS A 219 -4.21 -6.38 13.78
C HIS A 219 -3.11 -7.02 12.96
N HIS A 220 -3.30 -8.25 12.48
CA HIS A 220 -2.35 -8.90 11.58
C HIS A 220 -2.19 -8.10 10.27
N ALA A 221 -3.31 -7.75 9.62
CA ALA A 221 -3.31 -6.96 8.39
C ALA A 221 -2.64 -5.59 8.59
N ARG A 222 -2.94 -4.90 9.69
CA ARG A 222 -2.31 -3.62 10.05
C ARG A 222 -0.82 -3.81 10.29
N ASN A 223 -0.42 -4.84 11.03
CA ASN A 223 0.97 -5.12 11.34
C ASN A 223 1.80 -5.41 10.10
N LEU A 224 1.29 -6.15 9.11
CA LEU A 224 2.00 -6.35 7.84
C LEU A 224 2.26 -5.04 7.10
N ARG A 225 1.42 -4.03 7.33
CA ARG A 225 1.54 -2.69 6.73
C ARG A 225 2.28 -1.69 7.64
N ASN A 226 2.56 -2.09 8.89
CA ASN A 226 3.30 -1.30 9.88
C ASN A 226 4.72 -1.82 10.12
N ARG A 227 4.97 -3.13 9.94
CA ARG A 227 6.28 -3.80 9.99
C ARG A 227 7.03 -3.51 8.68
N ALA A 228 8.27 -3.01 8.61
CA ALA A 228 9.36 -3.05 9.59
C ALA A 228 9.51 -4.47 10.16
N VAL A 229 9.94 -5.41 9.32
CA VAL A 229 10.57 -6.65 9.79
C VAL A 229 12.06 -6.51 9.54
#